data_AF-A0A358EIF2-F1
#
_entry.id   AF-A0A358EIF2-F1
#
_cell.length_a   1.000
_cell.length_b   1.000
_cell.length_c   1.000
_cell.angle_alpha   90.00
_cell.angle_beta   90.00
_cell.angle_gamma   90.00
#
_symmetry.space_group_name_H-M   'P 1'
#
loop_
_entity.id
_entity.type
_entity.pdbx_description
1 polymer ?
#
loop_
_entity_poly.entity_id
_entity_poly.type
_entity_poly.pdbx_seq_one_letter_code
_entity_poly.pdbx_strand_id
1 'polypeptide(L)'
;DLLEKFTDEFVSQTVPHEFAHLVAYAKFGRRIKPHGTEWQSVMVALGVKPVRTHNFEVIPARRLKRFPYQCDCPGLLHELSTIRHNRIQRGILYICKKCGKALR
;
A
#
# COMPACT_ATOMS: atom_id res chain seq x y z
N ASP A 1 4.89 18.80 10.60
CA ASP A 1 3.61 18.10 10.88
C ASP A 1 3.79 16.61 11.18
N LEU A 2 3.91 15.68 10.19
CA LEU A 2 4.01 14.24 10.50
C LEU A 2 5.30 13.79 11.19
N LEU A 3 6.45 14.29 10.72
CA LEU A 3 7.75 13.98 11.33
C LEU A 3 7.77 14.45 12.78
N GLU A 4 7.32 15.67 13.05
CA GLU A 4 7.26 16.24 14.40
C GLU A 4 6.31 15.43 15.29
N LYS A 5 5.10 15.11 14.79
CA LYS A 5 4.08 14.35 15.55
C LYS A 5 4.51 12.93 15.89
N PHE A 6 5.28 12.27 15.03
CA PHE A 6 5.68 10.87 15.18
C PHE A 6 7.20 10.67 15.13
N THR A 7 7.95 11.61 15.74
CA THR A 7 9.42 11.67 15.65
C THR A 7 10.07 10.33 16.01
N ASP A 8 9.69 9.74 17.15
CA ASP A 8 10.30 8.51 17.65
C ASP A 8 10.06 7.32 16.70
N GLU A 9 8.85 7.17 16.16
CA GLU A 9 8.55 6.12 15.18
C GLU A 9 9.29 6.36 13.86
N PHE A 10 9.41 7.62 13.43
CA PHE A 10 10.22 7.96 12.26
C PHE A 10 11.68 7.57 12.42
N VAL A 11 12.30 7.94 13.55
CA VAL A 11 13.71 7.66 13.81
C VAL A 11 13.96 6.18 14.05
N SER A 12 13.08 5.49 14.78
CA SER A 12 13.27 4.08 15.13
C SER A 12 12.83 3.09 14.04
N GLN A 13 11.97 3.49 13.11
CA GLN A 13 11.44 2.61 12.07
C GLN A 13 11.62 3.17 10.66
N THR A 14 11.09 4.36 10.37
CA THR A 14 11.08 4.89 8.98
C THR A 14 12.48 5.17 8.45
N VAL A 15 13.35 5.79 9.25
CA VAL A 15 14.73 6.09 8.83
C VAL A 15 15.52 4.79 8.57
N PRO A 16 15.53 3.79 9.48
CA PRO A 16 16.11 2.48 9.19
C PRO A 16 15.50 1.79 7.96
N HIS A 17 14.18 1.90 7.76
CA HIS A 17 13.48 1.32 6.61
C HIS A 17 14.04 1.84 5.28
N GLU A 18 14.11 3.17 5.14
CA GLU A 18 14.59 3.80 3.91
C GLU A 18 16.10 3.60 3.73
N PHE A 19 16.87 3.66 4.83
CA PHE A 19 18.31 3.36 4.79
C PHE A 19 18.59 1.92 4.37
N ALA A 20 17.77 0.96 4.82
CA ALA A 20 17.90 -0.43 4.42
C ALA A 20 17.67 -0.65 2.92
N HIS A 21 16.81 0.13 2.26
CA HIS A 21 16.69 0.10 0.80
C HIS A 21 17.98 0.54 0.11
N LEU A 22 18.59 1.62 0.59
CA LEU A 22 19.84 2.14 0.02
C LEU A 22 20.98 1.14 0.17
N VAL A 23 21.15 0.56 1.37
CA VAL A 23 22.18 -0.44 1.64
C VAL A 23 21.94 -1.72 0.83
N ALA A 24 20.70 -2.22 0.79
CA ALA A 24 20.39 -3.42 0.03
C ALA A 24 20.62 -3.21 -1.48
N TYR A 25 20.22 -2.05 -2.00
CA TYR A 25 20.52 -1.67 -3.38
C TYR A 25 22.03 -1.62 -3.65
N ALA A 26 22.79 -0.94 -2.79
CA ALA A 26 24.23 -0.77 -2.96
C ALA A 26 24.98 -2.11 -2.92
N LYS A 27 24.53 -3.04 -2.08
CA LYS A 27 25.18 -4.34 -1.85
C LYS A 27 24.76 -5.42 -2.85
N PHE A 28 23.49 -5.47 -3.24
CA PHE A 28 22.92 -6.58 -4.01
C PHE A 28 22.41 -6.17 -5.41
N GLY A 29 22.41 -4.87 -5.70
CA GLY A 29 22.06 -4.31 -6.99
C GLY A 29 20.55 -4.23 -7.26
N ARG A 30 20.22 -3.80 -8.47
CA ARG A 30 18.86 -3.40 -8.89
C ARG A 30 17.83 -4.52 -9.00
N ARG A 31 18.25 -5.78 -9.05
CA ARG A 31 17.36 -6.92 -9.34
C ARG A 31 16.65 -7.46 -8.09
N ILE A 32 17.00 -6.98 -6.90
CA ILE A 32 16.37 -7.42 -5.66
C ILE A 32 14.89 -7.02 -5.62
N LYS A 33 14.08 -7.82 -4.94
CA LYS A 33 12.69 -7.47 -4.67
C LYS A 33 12.65 -6.32 -3.65
N PRO A 34 11.77 -5.31 -3.83
CA PRO A 34 11.50 -4.35 -2.77
C PRO A 34 11.07 -5.09 -1.50
N HIS A 35 11.74 -4.79 -0.39
CA HIS A 35 11.49 -5.43 0.91
C HIS A 35 11.70 -6.95 0.92
N GLY A 36 12.50 -7.48 -0.01
CA GLY A 36 12.91 -8.89 -0.09
C GLY A 36 13.92 -9.31 0.99
N THR A 37 14.41 -10.54 0.92
CA THR A 37 15.32 -11.13 1.94
C THR A 37 16.56 -10.27 2.19
N GLU A 38 17.11 -9.66 1.14
CA GLU A 38 18.24 -8.74 1.22
C GLU A 38 17.93 -7.52 2.09
N TRP A 39 16.83 -6.83 1.81
CA TRP A 39 16.36 -5.70 2.62
C TRP A 39 16.04 -6.13 4.06
N GLN A 40 15.38 -7.29 4.25
CA GLN A 40 15.04 -7.81 5.58
C GLN A 40 16.31 -8.09 6.40
N SER A 41 17.35 -8.64 5.77
CA SER A 41 18.63 -8.88 6.43
C SER A 41 19.30 -7.59 6.90
N VAL A 42 19.20 -6.51 6.12
CA VAL A 42 19.72 -5.20 6.51
C VAL A 42 18.91 -4.62 7.66
N MET A 43 17.57 -4.70 7.62
CA MET A 43 16.72 -4.27 8.73
C MET A 43 17.09 -4.96 10.05
N VAL A 44 17.26 -6.28 10.00
CA VAL A 44 17.68 -7.07 11.17
C VAL A 44 19.08 -6.67 11.64
N ALA A 45 20.03 -6.43 10.72
CA ALA A 45 21.36 -5.94 11.06
C ALA A 45 21.37 -4.55 11.71
N LEU A 46 20.37 -3.70 11.38
CA LEU A 46 20.14 -2.42 12.04
C LEU A 46 19.42 -2.55 13.40
N GLY A 47 19.09 -3.77 13.84
CA GLY A 47 18.36 -4.03 15.08
C GLY A 47 16.86 -3.73 14.98
N VAL A 48 16.32 -3.60 13.78
CA VAL A 48 14.93 -3.19 13.54
C VAL A 48 14.13 -4.35 12.93
N LYS A 49 12.91 -4.55 13.43
CA LYS A 49 12.00 -5.54 12.83
C LYS A 49 11.69 -5.15 11.37
N PRO A 50 11.76 -6.08 10.40
CA PRO A 50 11.50 -5.78 8.99
C PRO A 50 10.01 -5.58 8.70
N VAL A 51 9.46 -4.45 9.16
CA VAL A 51 8.07 -4.06 8.90
C VAL A 51 8.02 -3.24 7.62
N ARG A 52 7.22 -3.71 6.66
CA ARG A 52 7.14 -3.10 5.33
C ARG A 52 6.35 -1.79 5.29
N THR A 53 5.42 -1.61 6.22
CA THR A 53 4.45 -0.51 6.20
C THR A 53 4.40 0.17 7.54
N HIS A 54 4.46 1.50 7.53
CA HIS A 54 4.18 2.34 8.68
C HIS A 54 2.68 2.67 8.73
N ASN A 55 2.16 2.93 9.93
CA ASN A 55 0.75 3.24 10.13
C ASN A 55 0.60 4.56 10.89
N PHE A 56 0.86 5.66 10.20
CA PHE A 56 0.67 7.00 10.74
C PHE A 56 -0.78 7.45 10.60
N GLU A 57 -1.29 8.11 11.62
CA GLU A 57 -2.55 8.85 11.51
C GLU A 57 -2.32 10.09 10.64
N VAL A 58 -2.89 10.09 9.44
CA VAL A 58 -2.73 11.16 8.46
C VAL A 58 -4.10 11.73 8.06
N ILE A 59 -4.16 13.04 7.86
CA ILE A 59 -5.27 13.65 7.14
C ILE A 59 -5.05 13.33 5.64
N PRO A 60 -6.02 12.69 4.96
CA PRO A 60 -5.84 12.36 3.55
C PRO A 60 -5.57 13.61 2.72
N ALA A 61 -4.39 13.67 2.08
CA ALA A 61 -3.99 14.80 1.24
C ALA A 61 -4.92 15.03 0.03
N ARG A 62 -5.77 14.04 -0.30
CA ARG A 62 -6.78 14.16 -1.36
C ARG A 62 -8.07 13.45 -0.99
N ARG A 63 -9.20 14.05 -1.34
CA ARG A 63 -10.51 13.39 -1.33
C ARG A 63 -10.56 12.40 -2.49
N LEU A 64 -10.66 11.11 -2.19
CA LEU A 64 -10.77 10.08 -3.22
C LEU A 64 -12.18 10.07 -3.81
N LYS A 65 -12.29 10.26 -5.12
CA LYS A 65 -13.55 10.06 -5.84
C LYS A 65 -13.95 8.58 -5.79
N ARG A 66 -15.21 8.34 -5.48
CA ARG A 66 -15.85 7.02 -5.53
C ARG A 66 -16.80 6.97 -6.72
N PHE A 67 -16.86 5.81 -7.36
CA PHE A 67 -17.71 5.55 -8.51
C PHE A 67 -18.69 4.45 -8.11
N PRO A 68 -20.01 4.72 -8.13
CA PRO A 68 -21.00 3.72 -7.82
C PRO A 68 -21.06 2.68 -8.95
N TYR A 69 -21.16 1.41 -8.56
CA TYR A 69 -21.37 0.27 -9.44
C TYR A 69 -22.50 -0.59 -8.87
N GLN A 70 -23.46 -0.92 -9.72
CA GLN A 70 -24.59 -1.76 -9.43
C GLN A 70 -24.18 -3.22 -9.32
N CYS A 71 -24.95 -3.93 -8.50
CA CYS A 71 -24.83 -5.36 -8.26
C CYS A 71 -26.24 -5.94 -8.13
N ASP A 72 -26.39 -7.21 -8.49
CA ASP A 72 -27.66 -7.93 -8.36
C ASP A 72 -28.00 -8.29 -6.90
N CYS A 73 -27.10 -8.01 -5.95
CA CYS A 73 -27.40 -8.14 -4.53
C CYS A 73 -28.38 -7.04 -4.09
N PRO A 74 -29.53 -7.39 -3.50
CA PRO A 74 -30.49 -6.40 -3.00
C PRO A 74 -29.82 -5.41 -2.03
N GLY A 75 -29.99 -4.11 -2.31
CA GLY A 75 -29.50 -3.01 -1.48
C GLY A 75 -27.98 -2.82 -1.47
N LEU A 76 -27.22 -3.52 -2.32
CA LEU A 76 -25.76 -3.40 -2.35
C LEU A 76 -25.28 -2.54 -3.51
N LEU A 77 -24.76 -1.35 -3.19
CA LEU A 77 -24.05 -0.49 -4.12
C LEU A 77 -22.54 -0.55 -3.84
N HIS A 78 -21.74 -0.83 -4.86
CA HIS A 78 -20.29 -0.84 -4.71
C HIS A 78 -19.69 0.52 -5.03
N GLU A 79 -18.96 1.10 -4.08
CA GLU A 79 -18.22 2.35 -4.29
C GLU A 79 -16.76 2.06 -4.67
N LEU A 80 -16.51 1.91 -5.96
CA LEU A 80 -15.18 1.61 -6.48
C LEU A 80 -14.27 2.85 -6.47
N SER A 81 -12.98 2.63 -6.22
CA SER A 81 -11.98 3.68 -6.38
C SER A 81 -11.76 4.03 -7.86
N THR A 82 -11.23 5.22 -8.14
CA THR A 82 -10.83 5.64 -9.49
C THR A 82 -9.96 4.59 -10.19
N ILE A 83 -9.07 3.89 -9.46
CA ILE A 83 -8.22 2.84 -10.03
C ILE A 83 -9.05 1.68 -10.57
N ARG A 84 -10.01 1.18 -9.79
CA ARG A 84 -10.87 0.06 -10.21
C ARG A 84 -11.83 0.49 -11.31
N HIS A 85 -12.41 1.69 -11.21
CA HIS A 85 -13.22 2.28 -12.27
C HIS A 85 -12.43 2.33 -13.60
N ASN A 86 -11.22 2.90 -13.60
CA ASN A 86 -10.39 2.98 -14.80
C ASN A 86 -9.97 1.60 -15.35
N ARG A 87 -9.84 0.58 -14.50
CA ARG A 87 -9.58 -0.79 -14.95
C ARG A 87 -10.81 -1.38 -15.64
N ILE A 88 -12.00 -1.16 -15.10
CA ILE A 88 -13.26 -1.59 -15.74
C ILE A 88 -13.44 -0.91 -17.09
N GLN A 89 -13.17 0.39 -17.20
CA GLN A 89 -13.19 1.11 -18.48
C GLN A 89 -12.19 0.57 -19.52
N ARG A 90 -11.16 -0.17 -19.08
CA ARG A 90 -10.20 -0.88 -19.95
C ARG A 90 -10.56 -2.35 -20.19
N GLY A 91 -11.77 -2.77 -19.81
CA GLY A 91 -12.28 -4.12 -20.01
C GLY A 91 -11.96 -5.12 -18.89
N ILE A 92 -11.36 -4.69 -17.76
CA ILE A 92 -11.13 -5.59 -16.63
C ILE A 92 -12.44 -5.82 -15.88
N LEU A 93 -12.83 -7.09 -15.77
CA LEU A 93 -14.01 -7.48 -15.02
C LEU A 93 -13.74 -7.53 -13.50
N TYR A 94 -14.59 -6.86 -12.73
CA TYR A 94 -14.66 -7.01 -11.27
C TYR A 94 -15.96 -7.72 -10.89
N ILE A 95 -15.87 -8.65 -9.95
CA ILE A 95 -17.01 -9.43 -9.46
C ILE A 95 -17.35 -9.07 -8.01
N CYS A 96 -18.64 -9.12 -7.69
CA CYS A 96 -19.10 -9.04 -6.31
C CYS A 96 -18.72 -10.33 -5.58
N LYS A 97 -18.07 -10.22 -4.41
CA LYS A 97 -17.71 -11.39 -3.59
C LYS A 97 -18.91 -12.12 -3.00
N LYS A 98 -20.09 -11.47 -2.94
CA LYS A 98 -21.32 -12.04 -2.37
C LYS A 98 -22.09 -12.90 -3.37
N CYS A 99 -22.36 -12.39 -4.58
CA CYS A 99 -23.13 -13.11 -5.59
C CYS A 99 -22.30 -13.64 -6.76
N GLY A 100 -21.00 -13.33 -6.83
CA GLY A 100 -20.11 -13.74 -7.92
C GLY A 100 -20.33 -13.00 -9.25
N LYS A 101 -21.36 -12.16 -9.36
CA LYS A 101 -21.70 -11.48 -10.62
C LYS A 101 -20.84 -10.24 -10.87
N ALA A 102 -20.73 -9.88 -12.15
CA ALA A 102 -20.06 -8.69 -12.64
C ALA A 102 -20.65 -7.40 -12.06
N LEU A 103 -19.79 -6.48 -11.63
CA LEU A 103 -20.18 -5.12 -11.26
C LEU A 103 -20.44 -4.28 -12.52
N ARG A 104 -21.51 -3.47 -12.52
CA ARG A 104 -21.94 -2.68 -13.68
C ARG A 104 -22.13 -1.19 -13.36
#